data_AF-A0A9E2LDH0-F1
#
_entry.id   AF-A0A9E2LDH0-F1
#
_cell.length_a   1.000
_cell.length_b   1.000
_cell.length_c   1.000
_cell.angle_alpha   90.00
_cell.angle_beta   90.00
_cell.angle_gamma   90.00
#
_symmetry.space_group_name_H-M   'P 1'
#
loop_
_entity.id
_entity.type
_entity.pdbx_description
1 polymer ?
#
loop_
_entity_poly.entity_id
_entity_poly.type
_entity_poly.pdbx_seq_one_letter_code
_entity_poly.pdbx_strand_id
1 'polypeptide(L)'
;MHRIYRFTVTIILALLLSPLTPLAWALEAKEEDKNGDGKSDFWIYYEDKRPVKIESDKNYDGAKDMWIFYEPKGKKRIEADLNFDRKADMFLYYEYGQRVKFEIDSNYDGKFDQVSEYKDGKLVKLQRDTDSNGELETIFDISDRQSNIIKNIKINKDASPQKE
;
A
#
# COMPACT_ATOMS: atom_id res chain seq x y z
N MET A 1 51.91 -43.01 -32.71
CA MET A 1 51.32 -41.68 -32.93
C MET A 1 50.86 -41.57 -34.37
N HIS A 2 49.58 -41.82 -34.67
CA HIS A 2 48.90 -41.55 -35.95
C HIS A 2 47.39 -41.83 -35.80
N ARG A 3 46.55 -40.82 -36.12
CA ARG A 3 45.15 -40.86 -36.63
C ARG A 3 44.07 -41.52 -35.72
N ILE A 4 42.76 -41.26 -35.76
CA ILE A 4 41.79 -40.74 -36.74
C ILE A 4 40.70 -39.95 -35.96
N TYR A 5 40.19 -38.83 -36.49
CA TYR A 5 38.93 -38.20 -36.05
C TYR A 5 37.71 -39.05 -36.49
N ARG A 6 36.79 -39.37 -35.58
CA ARG A 6 35.46 -39.91 -35.92
C ARG A 6 34.36 -39.11 -35.22
N PHE A 7 33.65 -38.30 -36.00
CA PHE A 7 32.35 -37.75 -35.64
C PHE A 7 31.31 -38.87 -35.70
N THR A 8 30.61 -39.12 -34.61
CA THR A 8 29.29 -39.77 -34.64
C THR A 8 28.34 -38.93 -33.81
N VAL A 9 27.45 -38.23 -34.51
CA VAL A 9 26.24 -37.64 -33.94
C VAL A 9 25.24 -38.77 -33.72
N THR A 10 24.78 -38.95 -32.49
CA THR A 10 23.56 -39.69 -32.20
C THR A 10 22.72 -38.85 -31.27
N ILE A 11 21.70 -38.23 -31.85
CA ILE A 11 20.56 -37.63 -31.15
C ILE A 11 19.67 -38.79 -30.70
N ILE A 12 19.40 -38.89 -29.41
CA ILE A 12 18.22 -39.62 -28.90
C ILE A 12 17.39 -38.63 -28.12
N LEU A 13 16.28 -38.27 -28.76
CA LEU A 13 15.13 -37.55 -28.23
C LEU A 13 14.23 -38.58 -27.51
N ALA A 14 13.97 -38.41 -26.21
CA ALA A 14 12.82 -39.03 -25.55
C ALA A 14 12.35 -38.18 -24.36
N LEU A 15 11.13 -37.67 -24.52
CA LEU A 15 10.36 -36.84 -23.61
C LEU A 15 10.14 -37.49 -22.25
N LEU A 16 10.31 -36.71 -21.18
CA LEU A 16 9.47 -36.81 -19.98
C LEU A 16 8.65 -35.53 -19.88
N LEU A 17 7.34 -35.72 -20.01
CA LEU A 17 6.33 -34.70 -20.25
C LEU A 17 5.71 -34.23 -18.92
N SER A 18 5.98 -32.95 -18.60
CA SER A 18 5.09 -32.00 -17.87
C SER A 18 4.95 -32.11 -16.32
N PRO A 19 4.40 -31.07 -15.66
CA PRO A 19 5.14 -29.97 -15.05
C PRO A 19 4.89 -29.89 -13.52
N LEU A 20 5.79 -29.32 -12.73
CA LEU A 20 5.46 -28.94 -11.34
C LEU A 20 5.49 -27.44 -11.14
N THR A 21 4.71 -26.73 -11.93
CA THR A 21 3.93 -25.62 -11.39
C THR A 21 2.49 -25.89 -11.85
N PRO A 22 1.51 -25.83 -10.94
CA PRO A 22 1.03 -24.51 -10.50
C PRO A 22 0.44 -24.48 -9.08
N LEU A 23 0.75 -23.45 -8.29
CA LEU A 23 -0.16 -22.94 -7.23
C LEU A 23 0.23 -21.53 -6.76
N ALA A 24 0.74 -20.71 -7.67
CA ALA A 24 0.31 -19.33 -7.70
C ALA A 24 -0.57 -19.29 -8.94
N TRP A 25 -1.84 -18.94 -8.80
CA TRP A 25 -2.65 -18.53 -9.94
C TRP A 25 -1.78 -17.63 -10.81
N ALA A 26 -1.63 -17.95 -12.11
CA ALA A 26 -0.79 -17.15 -12.99
C ALA A 26 -1.37 -15.72 -12.98
N LEU A 27 -0.72 -14.85 -12.21
CA LEU A 27 -1.13 -13.47 -12.04
C LEU A 27 -0.87 -12.81 -13.39
N GLU A 28 -1.93 -12.51 -14.13
CA GLU A 28 -1.79 -11.69 -15.32
C GLU A 28 -1.36 -10.29 -14.85
N ALA A 29 -0.23 -9.80 -15.36
CA ALA A 29 0.30 -8.50 -15.02
C ALA A 29 0.21 -7.59 -16.25
N LYS A 30 -0.38 -6.41 -16.07
CA LYS A 30 -0.31 -5.31 -17.03
C LYS A 30 0.75 -4.34 -16.55
N GLU A 31 1.66 -3.96 -17.44
CA GLU A 31 2.73 -3.00 -17.15
C GLU A 31 2.63 -1.78 -18.07
N GLU A 32 2.96 -0.60 -17.54
CA GLU A 32 3.01 0.64 -18.31
C GLU A 32 4.27 1.42 -17.95
N ASP A 33 5.04 1.79 -18.97
CA ASP A 33 6.10 2.81 -18.92
C ASP A 33 5.43 4.17 -19.15
N LYS A 34 5.49 5.05 -18.14
CA LYS A 34 4.80 6.35 -18.15
C LYS A 34 5.72 7.49 -18.56
N ASN A 35 7.03 7.36 -18.34
CA ASN A 35 8.00 8.41 -18.66
C ASN A 35 8.73 8.17 -20.01
N GLY A 36 8.58 6.99 -20.61
CA GLY A 36 9.18 6.59 -21.86
C GLY A 36 10.66 6.20 -21.77
N ASP A 37 11.16 5.84 -20.58
CA ASP A 37 12.57 5.49 -20.36
C ASP A 37 12.89 4.01 -20.65
N GLY A 38 11.88 3.22 -20.99
CA GLY A 38 11.98 1.79 -21.26
C GLY A 38 11.86 0.89 -20.01
N LYS A 39 11.57 1.46 -18.84
CA LYS A 39 11.21 0.73 -17.62
C LYS A 39 9.72 0.93 -17.33
N SER A 40 9.09 -0.12 -16.81
CA SER A 40 7.70 -0.01 -16.35
C SER A 40 7.66 0.86 -15.09
N ASP A 41 6.65 1.73 -14.99
CA ASP A 41 6.40 2.60 -13.82
C ASP A 41 5.11 2.23 -13.09
N PHE A 42 4.32 1.34 -13.68
CA PHE A 42 2.99 1.00 -13.18
C PHE A 42 2.64 -0.46 -13.51
N TRP A 43 2.20 -1.20 -12.50
CA TRP A 43 1.84 -2.61 -12.63
C TRP A 43 0.44 -2.84 -12.06
N ILE A 44 -0.40 -3.58 -12.78
CA ILE A 44 -1.67 -4.13 -12.27
C ILE A 44 -1.61 -5.64 -12.35
N TYR A 45 -1.87 -6.29 -11.23
CA TYR A 45 -1.91 -7.73 -11.10
C TYR A 45 -3.35 -8.22 -10.96
N TYR A 46 -3.71 -9.28 -11.69
CA TYR A 46 -5.05 -9.84 -11.73
C TYR A 46 -5.11 -11.29 -11.22
N GLU A 47 -6.21 -11.62 -10.56
CA GLU A 47 -6.63 -12.99 -10.24
C GLU A 47 -8.08 -13.17 -10.73
N ASP A 48 -8.34 -14.17 -11.57
CA ASP A 48 -9.65 -14.39 -12.21
C ASP A 48 -10.23 -13.11 -12.85
N LYS A 49 -9.39 -12.36 -13.58
CA LYS A 49 -9.72 -11.07 -14.23
C LYS A 49 -10.11 -9.94 -13.27
N ARG A 50 -9.91 -10.10 -11.96
CA ARG A 50 -10.12 -9.04 -10.95
C ARG A 50 -8.77 -8.51 -10.49
N PRO A 51 -8.57 -7.18 -10.41
CA PRO A 51 -7.32 -6.63 -9.92
C PRO A 51 -7.15 -6.98 -8.43
N VAL A 52 -6.02 -7.58 -8.08
CA VAL A 52 -5.67 -7.95 -6.69
C VAL A 52 -4.56 -7.08 -6.13
N LYS A 53 -3.71 -6.51 -6.98
CA LYS A 53 -2.64 -5.63 -6.57
C LYS A 53 -2.34 -4.58 -7.65
N ILE A 54 -2.01 -3.36 -7.24
CA ILE A 54 -1.45 -2.32 -8.09
C ILE A 54 -0.16 -1.84 -7.45
N GLU A 55 0.85 -1.59 -8.25
CA GLU A 55 2.11 -0.99 -7.83
C GLU A 55 2.45 0.18 -8.75
N SER A 56 3.08 1.22 -8.23
CA SER A 56 3.60 2.30 -9.07
C SER A 56 4.89 2.87 -8.52
N ASP A 57 5.83 3.09 -9.42
CA ASP A 57 6.97 4.00 -9.28
C ASP A 57 6.45 5.42 -9.58
N LYS A 58 6.57 6.32 -8.60
CA LYS A 58 6.04 7.69 -8.68
C LYS A 58 7.13 8.69 -9.05
N ASN A 59 8.39 8.42 -8.68
CA ASN A 59 9.52 9.30 -8.91
C ASN A 59 10.43 8.87 -10.08
N TYR A 60 10.14 7.71 -10.67
CA TYR A 60 10.84 7.08 -11.80
C TYR A 60 12.29 6.66 -11.47
N ASP A 61 12.56 6.28 -10.22
CA ASP A 61 13.89 5.83 -9.79
C ASP A 61 14.11 4.31 -9.95
N GLY A 62 13.07 3.58 -10.35
CA GLY A 62 13.03 2.13 -10.50
C GLY A 62 12.57 1.37 -9.25
N ALA A 63 12.30 2.06 -8.14
CA ALA A 63 11.64 1.52 -6.96
C ALA A 63 10.13 1.84 -7.00
N LYS A 64 9.35 1.01 -6.32
CA LYS A 64 7.90 1.23 -6.21
C LYS A 64 7.67 2.11 -5.00
N ASP A 65 6.80 3.11 -5.14
CA ASP A 65 6.51 4.08 -4.08
C ASP A 65 5.08 3.95 -3.57
N MET A 66 4.21 3.25 -4.30
CA MET A 66 2.82 3.07 -3.92
C MET A 66 2.35 1.66 -4.24
N TRP A 67 1.64 1.06 -3.28
CA TRP A 67 1.02 -0.24 -3.40
C TRP A 67 -0.46 -0.15 -3.06
N ILE A 68 -1.30 -0.81 -3.84
CA ILE A 68 -2.72 -0.99 -3.54
C ILE A 68 -3.00 -2.49 -3.53
N PHE A 69 -3.54 -2.99 -2.44
CA PHE A 69 -3.95 -4.38 -2.28
C PHE A 69 -5.47 -4.45 -2.24
N TYR A 70 -6.05 -5.34 -3.04
CA TYR A 70 -7.47 -5.67 -3.01
C TYR A 70 -7.62 -7.06 -2.40
N GLU A 71 -8.29 -7.10 -1.25
CA GLU A 71 -8.55 -8.32 -0.50
C GLU A 71 -10.00 -8.78 -0.69
N PRO A 72 -10.30 -10.08 -0.47
CA PRO A 72 -11.66 -10.57 -0.48
C PRO A 72 -12.58 -9.81 0.49
N LYS A 73 -13.90 -9.87 0.24
CA LYS A 73 -14.91 -9.22 1.09
C LYS A 73 -14.80 -7.69 1.14
N GLY A 74 -14.35 -7.07 0.05
CA GLY A 74 -14.35 -5.62 -0.11
C GLY A 74 -13.30 -4.88 0.70
N LYS A 75 -12.28 -5.59 1.20
CA LYS A 75 -11.14 -4.98 1.89
C LYS A 75 -10.15 -4.41 0.89
N LYS A 76 -9.60 -3.24 1.19
CA LYS A 76 -8.56 -2.60 0.36
C LYS A 76 -7.54 -1.91 1.27
N ARG A 77 -6.27 -2.11 0.98
CA ARG A 77 -5.15 -1.45 1.68
C ARG A 77 -4.33 -0.65 0.67
N ILE A 78 -3.96 0.57 1.03
CA ILE A 78 -3.04 1.40 0.25
C ILE A 78 -1.83 1.67 1.14
N GLU A 79 -0.64 1.49 0.59
CA GLU A 79 0.64 1.82 1.20
C GLU A 79 1.35 2.82 0.29
N ALA A 80 2.01 3.82 0.88
CA ALA A 80 2.84 4.75 0.12
C ALA A 80 4.12 5.08 0.89
N ASP A 81 5.23 5.04 0.17
CA ASP A 81 6.51 5.65 0.50
C ASP A 81 6.45 7.12 0.03
N LEU A 82 6.48 8.05 0.96
CA LEU A 82 6.31 9.48 0.70
C LEU A 82 7.64 10.22 0.57
N ASN A 83 8.72 9.64 1.08
CA ASN A 83 10.07 10.22 1.07
C ASN A 83 11.06 9.49 0.14
N PHE A 84 10.63 8.40 -0.48
CA PHE A 84 11.38 7.54 -1.40
C PHE A 84 12.57 6.79 -0.74
N ASP A 85 12.45 6.43 0.55
CA ASP A 85 13.47 5.65 1.28
C ASP A 85 13.29 4.13 1.18
N ARG A 86 12.30 3.69 0.39
CA ARG A 86 11.85 2.31 0.17
C ARG A 86 11.07 1.69 1.32
N LYS A 87 10.60 2.50 2.27
CA LYS A 87 9.67 2.08 3.31
C LYS A 87 8.38 2.88 3.17
N ALA A 88 7.25 2.21 3.44
CA ALA A 88 5.98 2.89 3.40
C ALA A 88 5.82 3.75 4.67
N ASP A 89 5.56 5.04 4.47
CA ASP A 89 5.28 6.02 5.53
C ASP A 89 3.77 6.12 5.81
N MET A 90 2.93 5.79 4.83
CA MET A 90 1.48 5.98 4.90
C MET A 90 0.71 4.70 4.62
N PHE A 91 -0.29 4.41 5.45
CA PHE A 91 -1.18 3.27 5.30
C PHE A 91 -2.65 3.71 5.39
N LEU A 92 -3.46 3.31 4.40
CA LEU A 92 -4.91 3.50 4.38
C LEU A 92 -5.61 2.15 4.28
N TYR A 93 -6.62 1.94 5.12
CA TYR A 93 -7.41 0.72 5.12
C TYR A 93 -8.87 1.04 4.86
N TYR A 94 -9.49 0.25 3.99
CA TYR A 94 -10.88 0.36 3.59
C TYR A 94 -11.58 -0.98 3.76
N GLU A 95 -12.85 -0.93 4.18
CA GLU A 95 -13.78 -2.06 4.14
C GLU A 95 -15.06 -1.64 3.43
N TYR A 96 -15.48 -2.43 2.43
CA TYR A 96 -16.65 -2.16 1.60
C TYR A 96 -16.68 -0.72 1.02
N GLY A 97 -15.50 -0.22 0.62
CA GLY A 97 -15.33 1.11 0.03
C GLY A 97 -15.26 2.27 1.02
N GLN A 98 -15.45 2.03 2.32
CA GLN A 98 -15.34 3.05 3.36
C GLN A 98 -13.97 2.97 4.05
N ARG A 99 -13.32 4.11 4.28
CA ARG A 99 -12.08 4.16 5.06
C ARG A 99 -12.40 3.76 6.50
N VAL A 100 -11.65 2.82 7.04
CA VAL A 100 -11.78 2.35 8.43
C VAL A 100 -10.57 2.73 9.28
N LYS A 101 -9.39 2.87 8.66
CA LYS A 101 -8.16 3.23 9.37
C LYS A 101 -7.20 4.00 8.48
N PHE A 102 -6.43 4.91 9.09
CA PHE A 102 -5.34 5.66 8.48
C PHE A 102 -4.18 5.76 9.47
N GLU A 103 -2.97 5.48 9.01
CA GLU A 103 -1.72 5.56 9.77
C GLU A 103 -0.71 6.34 8.93
N ILE A 104 0.06 7.22 9.55
CA ILE A 104 1.09 8.01 8.88
C ILE A 104 2.27 8.28 9.79
N ASP A 105 3.46 8.15 9.22
CA ASP A 105 4.75 8.66 9.68
C ASP A 105 5.06 9.89 8.80
N SER A 106 4.76 11.07 9.32
CA SER A 106 4.90 12.35 8.62
C SER A 106 6.25 13.01 8.87
N ASN A 107 7.01 12.55 9.87
CA ASN A 107 8.34 13.05 10.21
C ASN A 107 9.48 12.12 9.70
N TYR A 108 9.12 10.95 9.17
CA TYR A 108 10.00 9.95 8.57
C TYR A 108 11.01 9.33 9.54
N ASP A 109 10.62 9.17 10.80
CA ASP A 109 11.47 8.57 11.84
C ASP A 109 11.31 7.04 11.97
N GLY A 110 10.41 6.45 11.18
CA GLY A 110 10.07 5.03 11.16
C GLY A 110 8.94 4.64 12.13
N LYS A 111 8.30 5.61 12.78
CA LYS A 111 7.14 5.40 13.67
C LYS A 111 5.98 6.26 13.21
N PHE A 112 4.76 5.72 13.33
CA PHE A 112 3.58 6.51 13.05
C PHE A 112 3.39 7.58 14.14
N ASP A 113 3.39 8.84 13.75
CA ASP A 113 3.00 9.96 14.60
C ASP A 113 1.48 10.19 14.61
N GLN A 114 0.71 9.52 13.73
CA GLN A 114 -0.74 9.63 13.74
C GLN A 114 -1.45 8.32 13.35
N VAL A 115 -2.50 7.98 14.12
CA VAL A 115 -3.43 6.89 13.82
C VAL A 115 -4.86 7.41 13.94
N SER A 116 -5.68 7.13 12.92
CA SER A 116 -7.07 7.58 12.82
C SER A 116 -7.99 6.40 12.50
N GLU A 117 -9.03 6.21 13.31
CA GLU A 117 -10.04 5.15 13.10
C GLU A 117 -11.40 5.75 12.76
N TYR A 118 -12.12 5.08 11.85
CA TYR A 118 -13.36 5.57 11.27
C TYR A 118 -14.47 4.53 11.38
N LYS A 119 -15.70 4.99 11.59
CA LYS A 119 -16.93 4.19 11.58
C LYS A 119 -18.01 4.92 10.79
N ASP A 120 -18.65 4.23 9.85
CA ASP A 120 -19.68 4.81 8.97
C ASP A 120 -19.24 6.11 8.29
N GLY A 121 -17.98 6.14 7.83
CA GLY A 121 -17.34 7.28 7.18
C GLY A 121 -16.95 8.44 8.12
N LYS A 122 -17.20 8.33 9.42
CA LYS A 122 -16.90 9.37 10.42
C LYS A 122 -15.68 8.99 11.25
N LEU A 123 -14.81 9.96 11.52
CA LEU A 123 -13.67 9.78 12.43
C LEU A 123 -14.19 9.56 13.85
N VAL A 124 -13.85 8.43 14.46
CA VAL A 124 -14.30 8.07 15.82
C VAL A 124 -13.17 8.06 16.83
N LYS A 125 -11.92 7.94 16.38
CA LYS A 125 -10.75 7.98 17.25
C LYS A 125 -9.57 8.58 16.51
N LEU A 126 -8.84 9.46 17.19
CA LEU A 126 -7.61 10.07 16.70
C LEU A 126 -6.56 9.98 17.79
N GLN A 127 -5.42 9.39 17.42
CA GLN A 127 -4.22 9.40 18.23
C GLN A 127 -3.11 10.11 17.45
N ARG A 128 -2.31 10.93 18.13
CA ARG A 128 -1.17 11.64 17.55
C ARG A 128 -0.07 11.80 18.60
N ASP A 129 1.19 11.68 18.19
CA ASP A 129 2.35 12.11 18.96
C ASP A 129 2.46 13.64 18.86
N THR A 130 2.07 14.33 19.92
CA THR A 130 1.99 15.79 19.96
C THR A 130 3.21 16.48 20.55
N ASP A 131 4.04 15.73 21.27
CA ASP A 131 5.25 16.23 21.93
C ASP A 131 6.55 15.66 21.32
N SER A 132 6.43 14.84 20.27
CA SER A 132 7.53 14.18 19.55
C SER A 132 8.34 13.22 20.42
N ASN A 133 7.68 12.55 21.38
CA ASN A 133 8.32 11.56 22.26
C ASN A 133 8.29 10.12 21.69
N GLY A 134 7.59 9.90 20.57
CA GLY A 134 7.42 8.61 19.90
C GLY A 134 6.29 7.73 20.43
N GLU A 135 5.49 8.23 21.37
CA GLU A 135 4.25 7.63 21.86
C GLU A 135 3.03 8.42 21.35
N LEU A 136 1.92 7.73 21.13
CA LEU A 136 0.71 8.36 20.59
C LEU A 136 -0.25 8.78 21.71
N GLU A 137 -0.51 10.08 21.84
CA GLU A 137 -1.59 10.56 22.70
C GLU A 137 -2.96 10.41 22.04
N THR A 138 -3.97 10.04 22.83
CA THR A 138 -5.36 10.08 22.34
C THR A 138 -5.88 11.50 22.38
N ILE A 139 -6.07 12.10 21.20
CA ILE A 139 -6.64 13.44 21.04
C ILE A 139 -8.14 13.42 21.24
N PHE A 140 -8.81 12.40 20.71
CA PHE A 140 -10.20 12.12 21.03
C PHE A 140 -10.56 10.67 20.75
N ASP A 141 -11.52 10.16 21.54
CA ASP A 141 -12.12 8.85 21.33
C ASP A 141 -13.62 8.90 21.63
N ILE A 142 -14.42 8.58 20.62
CA ILE A 142 -15.87 8.43 20.69
C ILE A 142 -16.32 7.06 20.16
N SER A 143 -15.39 6.12 19.96
CA SER A 143 -15.66 4.78 19.43
C SER A 143 -16.64 4.00 20.30
N ASP A 144 -16.55 4.17 21.62
CA ASP A 144 -17.41 3.55 22.64
C ASP A 144 -18.72 4.32 22.90
N ARG A 145 -18.85 5.55 22.40
CA ARG A 145 -20.03 6.37 22.70
C ARG A 145 -21.19 5.96 21.81
N GLN A 146 -22.06 5.11 22.34
CA GLN A 146 -23.44 5.10 21.89
C GLN A 146 -24.08 6.50 22.10
N SER A 147 -24.19 7.25 21.00
CA SER A 147 -25.28 8.21 20.70
C SER A 147 -25.48 9.54 21.47
N ASN A 148 -24.70 9.98 22.47
CA ASN A 148 -25.13 11.14 23.30
C ASN A 148 -24.22 12.37 23.48
N ILE A 149 -23.08 12.54 22.77
CA ILE A 149 -22.12 13.62 23.12
C ILE A 149 -21.79 14.59 21.97
N ILE A 150 -22.82 15.09 21.29
CA ILE A 150 -22.71 16.34 20.49
C ILE A 150 -22.99 17.60 21.35
N LYS A 151 -23.22 17.49 22.67
CA LYS A 151 -23.58 18.67 23.49
C LYS A 151 -22.44 19.61 23.89
N ASN A 152 -21.16 19.21 23.82
CA ASN A 152 -20.08 19.99 24.45
C ASN A 152 -18.92 20.40 23.52
N ILE A 153 -19.14 20.56 22.22
CA ILE A 153 -18.21 21.39 21.42
C ILE A 153 -18.55 22.85 21.72
N LYS A 154 -18.04 23.38 22.84
CA LYS A 154 -17.83 24.82 22.98
C LYS A 154 -16.72 25.17 22.00
N ILE A 155 -17.10 25.61 20.81
CA ILE A 155 -16.21 26.34 19.92
C ILE A 155 -15.80 27.58 20.72
N ASN A 156 -14.52 27.68 21.04
CA ASN A 156 -13.96 28.85 21.70
C ASN A 156 -14.18 30.04 20.75
N LYS A 157 -15.08 30.95 21.13
CA LYS A 157 -15.53 32.09 20.31
C LYS A 157 -14.60 33.30 20.44
N ASP A 158 -13.40 33.11 20.97
CA ASP A 158 -12.46 34.18 21.27
C ASP A 158 -11.30 34.16 20.27
N ALA A 159 -11.63 34.46 19.03
CA ALA A 159 -10.69 35.07 18.09
C ALA A 159 -11.35 36.36 17.57
N SER A 160 -11.38 37.38 18.42
CA SER A 160 -11.67 38.74 18.00
C SER A 160 -10.57 39.20 17.04
N PRO A 161 -10.86 39.59 15.79
CA PRO A 161 -9.89 40.31 14.99
C PRO A 161 -9.77 41.72 15.56
N GLN A 162 -8.58 42.08 16.06
CA GLN A 162 -8.24 43.47 16.34
C GLN A 162 -8.28 44.25 15.03
N LYS A 163 -9.06 45.34 15.02
CA LYS A 163 -9.00 46.38 14.00
C LYS A 163 -7.87 47.33 14.37
N GLU A 164 -6.91 47.50 13.48
CA GLU A 164 -6.31 48.81 13.19
C GLU A 164 -6.37 49.03 11.67
#